data_AF-A0A8T3QDM7-F1
#
_entry.id   AF-A0A8T3QDM7-F1
#
_cell.length_a   1.000
_cell.length_b   1.000
_cell.length_c   1.000
_cell.angle_alpha   90.00
_cell.angle_beta   90.00
_cell.angle_gamma   90.00
#
_symmetry.space_group_name_H-M   'P 1'
#
loop_
_entity.id
_entity.type
_entity.pdbx_description
1 polymer ?
#
loop_
_entity_poly.entity_id
_entity_poly.type
_entity_poly.pdbx_seq_one_letter_code
_entity_poly.pdbx_strand_id
1 'polypeptide(L)'
;ERGRILERLMPEDLLKFGLIPEFIGRLPVMVTLTALTAEDLVRVLTEPKNAVTRQFQKFLSLDKVDLAFTPGALQAAAEVALNRKTGARALRSIVEESLLEVMYDIPDRADVRKCIVTEETIREGRLPLLLTKTEVEGGVDETNYEEWLAERAKSA
;
A
#
# COMPACT_ATOMS: atom_id res chain seq x y z
N GLU A 1 -15.65 -4.11 -19.24
CA GLU A 1 -16.45 -5.30 -19.64
C GLU A 1 -16.89 -6.25 -18.52
N ARG A 2 -16.01 -7.09 -17.94
CA ARG A 2 -16.42 -8.26 -17.15
C ARG A 2 -17.28 -7.97 -15.91
N GLY A 3 -17.02 -6.88 -15.17
CA GLY A 3 -17.83 -6.51 -14.00
C GLY A 3 -19.30 -6.22 -14.33
N ARG A 4 -19.57 -5.58 -15.47
CA ARG A 4 -20.93 -5.25 -15.93
C ARG A 4 -21.76 -6.47 -16.33
N ILE A 5 -21.09 -7.57 -16.68
CA ILE A 5 -21.78 -8.83 -17.00
C ILE A 5 -22.28 -9.47 -15.70
N LEU A 6 -21.50 -9.39 -14.62
CA LEU A 6 -21.88 -9.94 -13.32
C LEU A 6 -23.11 -9.20 -12.74
N GLU A 7 -23.27 -7.90 -12.99
CA GLU A 7 -24.45 -7.13 -12.59
C GLU A 7 -25.77 -7.67 -13.17
N ARG A 8 -25.70 -8.44 -14.27
CA ARG A 8 -26.88 -9.02 -14.94
C ARG A 8 -27.05 -10.51 -14.66
N LEU A 9 -26.35 -11.04 -13.65
CA LEU A 9 -26.39 -12.45 -13.28
C LEU A 9 -27.82 -12.87 -12.90
N MET A 10 -28.29 -13.94 -13.54
CA MET A 10 -29.58 -14.57 -13.25
C MET A 10 -29.37 -15.86 -12.44
N PRO A 11 -30.35 -16.30 -11.64
CA PRO A 11 -30.28 -17.58 -10.91
C PRO A 11 -30.02 -18.80 -11.83
N GLU A 12 -30.50 -18.74 -13.07
CA GLU A 12 -30.27 -19.77 -14.09
C GLU A 12 -28.79 -19.92 -14.46
N ASP A 13 -28.01 -18.84 -14.39
CA ASP A 13 -26.57 -18.86 -14.64
C ASP A 13 -25.83 -19.61 -13.54
N LEU A 14 -26.29 -19.47 -12.29
CA LEU A 14 -25.78 -20.21 -11.14
C LEU A 14 -26.08 -21.71 -11.22
N LEU A 15 -27.25 -22.06 -11.77
CA LEU A 15 -27.62 -23.44 -12.02
C LEU A 15 -26.75 -24.08 -13.10
N LYS A 16 -26.50 -23.36 -14.21
CA LYS A 16 -25.54 -23.77 -15.26
C LYS A 16 -24.10 -23.87 -14.74
N PHE A 17 -23.75 -23.04 -13.75
CA PHE A 17 -22.45 -23.08 -13.07
C PHE A 17 -22.31 -24.29 -12.12
N GLY A 18 -23.40 -24.98 -11.79
CA GLY A 18 -23.41 -26.22 -10.99
C GLY A 18 -23.96 -26.08 -9.58
N LEU A 19 -24.57 -24.95 -9.21
CA LEU A 19 -25.28 -24.82 -7.94
C LEU A 19 -26.66 -25.48 -8.02
N ILE A 20 -27.09 -26.11 -6.91
CA ILE A 20 -28.38 -26.82 -6.85
C ILE A 20 -29.56 -25.84 -6.65
N PRO A 21 -30.75 -26.13 -7.21
CA PRO A 21 -31.92 -25.24 -7.12
C PRO A 21 -32.34 -24.91 -5.68
N GLU A 22 -32.27 -25.88 -4.77
CA GLU A 22 -32.68 -25.71 -3.36
C GLU A 22 -31.78 -24.73 -2.62
N PHE A 23 -30.50 -24.68 -2.98
CA PHE A 23 -29.53 -23.75 -2.42
C PHE A 23 -29.72 -22.35 -2.98
N ILE A 24 -29.89 -22.23 -4.30
CA ILE A 24 -30.16 -20.94 -4.97
C ILE A 24 -31.46 -20.32 -4.44
N GLY A 25 -32.51 -21.13 -4.24
CA GLY A 25 -33.78 -20.68 -3.68
C GLY A 25 -33.70 -20.11 -2.25
N ARG A 26 -32.62 -20.40 -1.51
CA ARG A 26 -32.34 -19.83 -0.18
C ARG A 26 -31.51 -18.54 -0.22
N LEU A 27 -31.11 -18.08 -1.40
CA LEU A 27 -30.33 -16.86 -1.60
C LEU A 27 -31.17 -15.80 -2.35
N PRO A 28 -32.14 -15.16 -1.67
CA PRO A 28 -33.06 -14.22 -2.31
C PRO A 28 -32.42 -12.88 -2.70
N VAL A 29 -31.20 -12.61 -2.22
CA VAL A 29 -30.47 -11.35 -2.48
C VAL A 29 -29.14 -11.69 -3.13
N MET A 30 -28.89 -11.11 -4.31
CA MET A 30 -27.64 -11.23 -5.04
C MET A 30 -27.00 -9.85 -5.18
N VAL A 31 -25.71 -9.76 -4.87
CA VAL A 31 -24.91 -8.56 -5.04
C VAL A 31 -23.63 -8.92 -5.77
N THR A 32 -23.15 -8.00 -6.61
CA THR A 32 -21.91 -8.19 -7.35
C THR A 32 -20.90 -7.14 -6.95
N LEU A 33 -19.62 -7.50 -7.01
CA LEU A 33 -18.51 -6.63 -6.66
C LEU A 33 -17.80 -6.18 -7.94
N THR A 34 -17.42 -4.92 -7.98
CA THR A 34 -16.57 -4.37 -9.04
C THR A 34 -15.12 -4.78 -8.81
N ALA A 35 -14.37 -4.91 -9.92
CA ALA A 35 -12.94 -5.12 -9.83
C ALA A 35 -12.25 -3.85 -9.32
N LEU A 36 -11.25 -4.02 -8.45
CA LEU A 36 -10.47 -2.92 -7.88
C LEU A 36 -9.60 -2.27 -8.96
N THR A 37 -9.62 -0.94 -9.00
CA THR A 37 -8.69 -0.12 -9.79
C THR A 37 -7.44 0.25 -8.98
N ALA A 38 -6.43 0.85 -9.61
CA ALA A 38 -5.25 1.33 -8.91
C ALA A 38 -5.63 2.40 -7.87
N GLU A 39 -6.54 3.31 -8.23
CA GLU A 39 -7.08 4.34 -7.34
C GLU A 39 -7.78 3.72 -6.14
N ASP A 40 -8.60 2.68 -6.33
CA ASP A 40 -9.24 1.97 -5.21
C ASP A 40 -8.21 1.36 -4.25
N LEU A 41 -7.10 0.82 -4.78
CA LEU A 41 -6.05 0.24 -3.96
C LEU A 41 -5.27 1.30 -3.17
N VAL A 42 -4.99 2.47 -3.77
CA VAL A 42 -4.42 3.61 -3.05
C VAL A 42 -5.34 4.05 -1.91
N ARG A 43 -6.66 4.10 -2.15
CA ARG A 43 -7.64 4.39 -1.11
C ARG A 43 -7.63 3.34 0.00
N VAL A 44 -7.57 2.05 -0.35
CA VAL A 44 -7.43 0.95 0.63
C VAL A 44 -6.16 1.10 1.47
N LEU A 45 -5.06 1.59 0.89
CA LEU A 45 -3.82 1.86 1.58
C LEU A 45 -3.89 3.05 2.55
N THR A 46 -4.83 4.00 2.41
CA THR A 46 -4.75 5.31 3.08
C THR A 46 -6.00 5.72 3.87
N GLU A 47 -7.20 5.43 3.38
CA GLU A 47 -8.47 5.90 3.96
C GLU A 47 -8.99 5.05 5.12
N PRO A 48 -9.00 3.70 5.04
CA PRO A 48 -9.56 2.87 6.10
C PRO A 48 -8.89 3.11 7.45
N LYS A 49 -9.66 3.01 8.53
CA LYS A 49 -9.13 3.10 9.91
C LYS A 49 -8.00 2.10 10.14
N ASN A 50 -8.13 0.90 9.56
CA ASN A 50 -7.17 -0.19 9.66
C ASN A 50 -6.33 -0.33 8.38
N ALA A 51 -6.05 0.77 7.66
CA ALA A 51 -5.19 0.72 6.49
C ALA A 51 -3.78 0.23 6.83
N VAL A 52 -3.14 -0.48 5.90
CA VAL A 52 -1.81 -1.09 6.12
C VAL A 52 -0.76 -0.03 6.47
N THR A 53 -0.75 1.10 5.75
CA THR A 53 0.18 2.21 6.02
C THR A 53 0.03 2.74 7.45
N ARG A 54 -1.20 2.96 7.92
CA ARG A 54 -1.50 3.42 9.28
C ARG A 54 -1.04 2.43 10.36
N GLN A 55 -1.13 1.13 10.07
CA GLN A 55 -0.63 0.09 10.98
C GLN A 55 0.90 0.19 11.14
N PHE A 56 1.64 0.26 10.02
CA PHE A 56 3.10 0.38 10.07
C PHE A 56 3.57 1.74 10.61
N GLN A 57 2.85 2.82 10.31
CA GLN A 57 3.07 4.12 10.95
C GLN A 57 2.95 4.02 12.47
N LYS A 58 1.94 3.30 12.95
CA LYS A 58 1.77 3.09 14.39
C LYS A 58 2.90 2.24 14.97
N PHE A 59 3.36 1.21 14.27
CA PHE A 59 4.47 0.38 14.73
C PHE A 59 5.77 1.19 14.86
N LEU A 60 6.19 1.90 13.82
CA LEU A 60 7.42 2.72 13.88
C LEU A 60 7.31 3.88 14.88
N SER A 61 6.11 4.38 15.13
CA SER A 61 5.90 5.41 16.17
C SER A 61 6.25 4.93 17.59
N LEU A 62 6.24 3.62 17.85
CA LEU A 62 6.66 3.05 19.14
C LEU A 62 8.16 3.30 19.39
N ASP A 63 8.94 3.31 18.31
CA ASP A 63 10.37 3.61 18.30
C ASP A 63 10.65 5.11 18.07
N LYS A 64 9.62 5.96 18.10
CA LYS A 64 9.68 7.41 17.87
C LYS A 64 10.19 7.79 16.48
N VAL A 65 9.90 6.95 15.48
CA VAL A 65 10.16 7.21 14.07
C VAL A 65 8.85 7.46 13.33
N ASP A 66 8.76 8.58 12.63
CA ASP A 66 7.61 8.91 11.78
C ASP A 66 7.76 8.24 10.41
N LEU A 67 6.77 7.45 10.00
CA LEU A 67 6.75 6.80 8.69
C LEU A 67 5.87 7.59 7.71
N ALA A 68 6.43 7.98 6.58
CA ALA A 68 5.72 8.64 5.49
C ALA A 68 5.83 7.81 4.20
N PHE A 69 4.77 7.82 3.41
CA PHE A 69 4.75 7.24 2.07
C PHE A 69 4.53 8.37 1.09
N THR A 70 5.40 8.47 0.09
CA THR A 70 5.22 9.42 -1.01
C THR A 70 3.98 9.02 -1.85
N PRO A 71 3.34 9.98 -2.54
CA PRO A 71 2.26 9.65 -3.49
C PRO A 71 2.71 8.63 -4.56
N GLY A 72 3.95 8.75 -5.04
CA GLY A 72 4.55 7.82 -5.99
C GLY A 72 4.69 6.40 -5.43
N ALA A 73 5.10 6.25 -4.17
CA ALA A 73 5.16 4.94 -3.51
C ALA A 73 3.79 4.26 -3.41
N LEU A 74 2.76 4.99 -3.03
CA LEU A 74 1.39 4.46 -2.92
C LEU A 74 0.86 4.01 -4.28
N GLN A 75 1.09 4.82 -5.31
CA GLN A 75 0.70 4.51 -6.69
C GLN A 75 1.45 3.28 -7.20
N ALA A 76 2.77 3.21 -7.00
CA ALA A 76 3.59 2.06 -7.38
C ALA A 76 3.13 0.78 -6.68
N ALA A 77 2.82 0.84 -5.38
CA ALA A 77 2.33 -0.32 -4.64
C ALA A 77 0.99 -0.83 -5.18
N ALA A 78 0.08 0.08 -5.55
CA ALA A 78 -1.19 -0.27 -6.18
C ALA A 78 -0.99 -0.96 -7.54
N GLU A 79 -0.11 -0.42 -8.40
CA GLU A 79 0.19 -1.01 -9.71
C GLU A 79 0.85 -2.39 -9.59
N VAL A 80 1.82 -2.54 -8.70
CA VAL A 80 2.46 -3.83 -8.41
C VAL A 80 1.43 -4.85 -7.92
N ALA A 81 0.50 -4.45 -7.04
CA ALA A 81 -0.56 -5.33 -6.55
C ALA A 81 -1.53 -5.77 -7.65
N LEU A 82 -1.88 -4.89 -8.60
CA LEU A 82 -2.70 -5.25 -9.76
C LEU A 82 -1.98 -6.25 -10.66
N ASN A 83 -0.69 -6.03 -10.92
CA ASN A 83 0.13 -6.93 -11.74
C ASN A 83 0.26 -8.33 -11.12
N ARG A 84 0.32 -8.42 -9.78
CA ARG A 84 0.33 -9.71 -9.05
C ARG A 84 -1.02 -10.46 -9.12
N LYS A 85 -2.10 -9.89 -9.69
CA LYS A 85 -3.45 -10.48 -9.84
C LYS A 85 -4.11 -10.95 -8.53
N THR A 86 -3.62 -10.49 -7.39
CA THR A 86 -4.12 -10.84 -6.05
C THR A 86 -4.93 -9.72 -5.42
N GLY A 87 -5.08 -8.59 -6.11
CA GLY A 87 -5.83 -7.41 -5.64
C GLY A 87 -5.28 -6.84 -4.33
N ALA A 88 -6.15 -6.31 -3.48
CA ALA A 88 -5.79 -5.67 -2.20
C ALA A 88 -5.01 -6.57 -1.23
N ARG A 89 -5.05 -7.90 -1.41
CA ARG A 89 -4.33 -8.84 -0.55
C ARG A 89 -2.80 -8.70 -0.67
N ALA A 90 -2.29 -8.33 -1.84
CA ALA A 90 -0.86 -8.12 -2.04
C ALA A 90 -0.33 -6.83 -1.41
N LEU A 91 -1.20 -5.86 -1.12
CA LEU A 91 -0.77 -4.57 -0.57
C LEU A 91 0.00 -4.72 0.74
N ARG A 92 -0.41 -5.65 1.60
CA ARG A 92 0.29 -5.93 2.86
C ARG A 92 1.70 -6.43 2.62
N SER A 93 1.87 -7.44 1.76
CA SER A 93 3.19 -8.03 1.53
C SER A 93 4.13 -7.04 0.85
N ILE A 94 3.63 -6.22 -0.08
CA ILE A 94 4.44 -5.18 -0.75
C ILE A 94 4.99 -4.16 0.27
N VAL A 95 4.15 -3.68 1.18
CA VAL A 95 4.57 -2.72 2.22
C VAL A 95 5.49 -3.37 3.25
N GLU A 96 5.25 -4.63 3.60
CA GLU A 96 6.08 -5.39 4.54
C GLU A 96 7.47 -5.68 3.95
N GLU A 97 7.52 -6.12 2.70
CA GLU A 97 8.76 -6.32 1.93
C GLU A 97 9.59 -5.03 1.90
N SER A 98 8.97 -3.87 1.66
CA SER A 98 9.69 -2.59 1.57
C SER A 98 10.18 -2.04 2.92
N LEU A 99 9.64 -2.53 4.04
CA LEU A 99 9.98 -2.08 5.38
C LEU A 99 10.80 -3.08 6.19
N LEU A 100 10.98 -4.31 5.68
CA LEU A 100 11.58 -5.42 6.43
C LEU A 100 12.95 -5.06 7.02
N GLU A 101 13.86 -4.57 6.19
CA GLU A 101 15.22 -4.19 6.63
C GLU A 101 15.19 -3.00 7.60
N VAL A 102 14.36 -2.00 7.30
CA VAL A 102 14.22 -0.81 8.16
C VAL A 102 13.65 -1.16 9.53
N MET A 103 12.70 -2.08 9.62
CA MET A 103 12.15 -2.55 10.89
C MET A 103 13.17 -3.36 11.70
N TYR A 104 14.15 -3.98 11.05
CA TYR A 104 15.26 -4.65 11.72
C TYR A 104 16.28 -3.64 12.27
N ASP A 105 16.60 -2.59 11.51
CA ASP A 105 17.64 -1.62 11.86
C ASP A 105 17.18 -0.52 12.82
N ILE A 106 15.93 -0.04 12.72
CA ILE A 106 15.41 1.09 13.51
C ILE A 106 15.59 0.91 15.02
N PRO A 107 15.31 -0.27 15.63
CA PRO A 107 15.45 -0.45 17.07
C PRO A 107 16.85 -0.11 17.61
N ASP A 108 17.89 -0.29 16.80
CA ASP A 108 19.28 -0.01 17.17
C ASP A 108 19.72 1.44 16.81
N ARG A 109 18.89 2.19 16.07
CA ARG A 109 19.20 3.51 15.52
C ARG A 109 18.47 4.63 16.24
N ALA A 110 19.13 5.24 17.22
CA ALA A 110 18.57 6.35 18.01
C ALA A 110 18.59 7.73 17.30
N ASP A 111 19.33 7.85 16.20
CA ASP A 111 19.50 9.08 15.42
C ASP A 111 18.34 9.34 14.45
N VAL A 112 17.68 8.27 14.00
CA VAL A 112 16.60 8.31 13.00
C VAL A 112 15.32 8.87 13.61
N ARG A 113 14.64 9.75 12.87
CA ARG A 113 13.37 10.37 13.26
C ARG A 113 12.27 10.23 12.23
N LYS A 114 12.61 10.09 10.95
CA LYS A 114 11.64 9.93 9.88
C LYS A 114 12.11 8.89 8.88
N CYS A 115 11.19 8.04 8.44
CA CYS A 115 11.39 7.05 7.39
C CYS A 115 10.44 7.39 6.24
N ILE A 116 10.98 7.56 5.03
CA ILE A 116 10.22 7.92 3.84
C ILE A 116 10.32 6.78 2.83
N VAL A 117 9.17 6.21 2.49
CA VAL A 117 9.04 5.20 1.43
C VAL A 117 8.77 5.90 0.11
N THR A 118 9.66 5.70 -0.85
CA THR A 118 9.61 6.32 -2.20
C THR A 118 9.13 5.33 -3.26
N GLU A 119 8.88 5.83 -4.47
CA GLU A 119 8.51 4.98 -5.61
C GLU A 119 9.59 3.93 -5.92
N GLU A 120 10.88 4.32 -5.88
CA GLU A 120 12.01 3.43 -6.11
C GLU A 120 12.12 2.34 -5.04
N THR A 121 11.73 2.65 -3.80
CA THR A 121 11.68 1.65 -2.73
C THR A 121 10.75 0.50 -3.12
N ILE A 122 9.59 0.83 -3.72
CA ILE A 122 8.58 -0.16 -4.11
C ILE A 122 8.92 -0.86 -5.42
N ARG A 123 9.42 -0.11 -6.43
CA ARG A 123 9.66 -0.67 -7.77
C ARG A 123 11.00 -1.35 -7.91
N GLU A 124 12.04 -0.78 -7.32
CA GLU A 124 13.43 -1.22 -7.49
C GLU A 124 13.95 -1.98 -6.26
N GLY A 125 13.19 -2.00 -5.15
CA GLY A 125 13.63 -2.63 -3.90
C GLY A 125 14.78 -1.89 -3.23
N ARG A 126 14.93 -0.58 -3.50
CA ARG A 126 15.87 0.26 -2.75
C ARG A 126 15.41 0.40 -1.30
N LEU A 127 16.34 0.72 -0.41
CA LEU A 127 15.99 0.99 0.98
C LEU A 127 15.23 2.31 1.12
N PRO A 128 14.24 2.38 2.03
CA PRO A 128 13.59 3.64 2.38
C PRO A 128 14.59 4.70 2.84
N LEU A 129 14.25 5.96 2.59
CA LEU A 129 15.08 7.08 3.04
C LEU A 129 14.90 7.30 4.54
N LEU A 130 15.99 7.19 5.29
CA LEU A 130 16.02 7.45 6.72
C LEU A 130 16.59 8.85 6.97
N LEU A 131 15.81 9.68 7.64
CA LEU A 131 16.20 11.02 8.05
C LEU A 131 16.47 11.06 9.55
N THR A 132 17.60 11.65 9.89
CA THR A 132 18.03 11.95 11.25
C THR A 132 17.30 13.16 11.82
N LYS A 133 17.42 13.35 13.13
CA LYS A 133 16.84 14.50 13.83
C LYS A 133 17.22 15.86 13.18
N THR A 134 18.48 16.04 12.82
CA THR A 134 18.97 17.30 12.25
C THR A 134 18.37 17.58 10.88
N GLU A 135 18.19 16.54 10.06
CA GLU A 135 17.60 16.67 8.72
C GLU A 135 16.11 17.00 8.79
N VAL A 136 15.38 16.38 9.73
CA VAL A 136 13.97 16.69 9.96
C VAL A 136 13.81 18.12 10.51
N GLU A 137 14.66 18.55 11.45
CA GLU A 137 14.66 19.94 11.95
C GLU A 137 15.06 20.96 10.86
N GLY A 138 15.85 20.53 9.88
CA GLY A 138 16.19 21.30 8.68
C GLY A 138 15.05 21.44 7.66
N GLY A 139 13.89 20.84 7.92
CA GLY A 139 12.69 20.96 7.09
C GLY A 139 12.57 19.90 5.99
N VAL A 140 13.35 18.82 6.02
CA VAL A 140 13.28 17.75 5.03
C VAL A 140 12.09 16.81 5.32
N ASP A 141 11.27 16.56 4.32
CA ASP A 141 10.07 15.74 4.38
C ASP A 141 9.79 14.99 3.07
N GLU A 142 8.66 14.28 3.02
CA GLU A 142 8.23 13.49 1.85
C GLU A 142 7.87 14.29 0.60
N THR A 143 7.88 15.63 0.68
CA THR A 143 7.57 16.53 -0.44
C THR A 143 8.80 17.19 -1.06
N ASN A 144 9.89 17.31 -0.31
CA ASN A 144 11.13 17.99 -0.75
C ASN A 144 12.39 17.11 -0.66
N TYR A 145 12.25 15.82 -0.32
CA TYR A 145 13.39 14.89 -0.21
C TYR A 145 14.23 14.81 -1.49
N GLU A 146 13.64 14.96 -2.68
CA GLU A 146 14.36 14.90 -3.96
C GLU A 146 15.31 16.08 -4.13
N GLU A 147 14.87 17.29 -3.79
CA GLU A 147 15.69 18.50 -3.81
C GLU A 147 16.85 18.36 -2.82
N TRP A 148 16.56 17.87 -1.62
CA TRP A 148 17.56 17.62 -0.59
C TRP A 148 18.61 16.57 -1.00
N LEU A 149 18.18 15.47 -1.65
CA LEU A 149 19.09 14.47 -2.21
C LEU A 149 19.99 15.07 -3.29
N ALA A 150 19.44 15.91 -4.16
CA ALA A 150 20.19 16.58 -5.22
C ALA A 150 21.22 17.58 -4.67
N GLU A 151 20.92 18.29 -3.59
CA GLU A 151 21.87 19.19 -2.91
C GLU A 151 23.02 18.43 -2.24
N ARG A 152 22.73 17.30 -1.59
CA ARG A 152 23.78 16.43 -1.03
C ARG A 152 24.67 15.83 -2.09
N ALA A 153 24.09 15.37 -3.21
CA ALA A 153 24.86 14.79 -4.32
C ALA A 153 25.79 15.83 -4.99
N LYS A 154 25.44 17.13 -4.95
CA LYS A 154 26.32 18.21 -5.43
C LYS A 154 27.40 18.61 -4.43
N SER A 155 27.20 18.31 -3.15
CA SER A 155 28.12 18.66 -2.06
C SER A 155 29.11 17.53 -1.71
N ALA A 156 28.96 16.35 -2.34
CA ALA A 156 29.81 15.18 -2.22
C ALA A 156 30.70 15.03 -3.46
#